data_AF-A0A453T9B2-F1
#
_entry.id   AF-A0A453T9B2-F1
#
_cell.length_a   1.000
_cell.length_b   1.000
_cell.length_c   1.000
_cell.angle_alpha   90.00
_cell.angle_beta   90.00
_cell.angle_gamma   90.00
#
_symmetry.space_group_name_H-M   'P 1'
#
loop_
_entity.id
_entity.type
_entity.pdbx_description
1 polymer ?
#
loop_
_entity_poly.entity_id
_entity_poly.type
_entity_poly.pdbx_seq_one_letter_code
_entity_poly.pdbx_strand_id
1 'polypeptide(L)' 'VIWTVIKRVATVSSHQLKLLTDAVHDGFEMNARPLQKVNGRDISFFCPDDHHERYYAAADQ' A
#
# COMPACT_ATOMS: atom_id res chain seq x y z
N VAL A 1 -4.36 12.01 11.75
CA VAL A 1 -3.55 10.84 11.33
C VAL A 1 -2.40 11.33 10.47
N ILE A 2 -1.19 10.84 10.71
CA ILE A 2 -0.03 11.04 9.83
C ILE A 2 0.04 9.80 8.93
N TRP A 3 0.15 9.99 7.62
CA TRP A 3 0.21 8.89 6.66
C TRP A 3 1.61 8.77 6.08
N THR A 4 2.14 7.55 6.08
CA THR A 4 3.31 7.16 5.31
C THR A 4 2.91 6.02 4.40
N VAL A 5 3.01 6.22 3.09
CA VAL A 5 2.73 5.20 2.08
C VAL A 5 4.06 4.78 1.47
N ILE A 6 4.37 3.49 1.55
CA ILE A 6 5.64 2.94 1.06
C ILE A 6 5.61 2.85 -0.47
N LYS A 7 6.69 3.28 -1.13
CA LYS A 7 6.81 3.26 -2.60
C LYS A 7 6.87 1.84 -3.17
N ARG A 8 7.56 0.92 -2.49
CA ARG A 8 7.68 -0.49 -2.91
C ARG A 8 6.34 -1.20 -2.75
N VAL A 9 5.87 -1.82 -3.82
CA VAL A 9 4.62 -2.58 -3.84
C VAL A 9 4.90 -3.99 -3.31
N ALA A 10 4.19 -4.40 -2.26
CA ALA A 10 4.24 -5.75 -1.74
C ALA A 10 3.36 -6.71 -2.57
N THR A 11 3.70 -7.99 -2.59
CA THR A 11 2.93 -9.03 -3.26
C THR A 11 2.00 -9.73 -2.27
N VAL A 12 0.87 -10.23 -2.78
CA VAL A 12 -0.08 -11.07 -2.05
C VAL A 12 -0.67 -12.09 -3.02
N SER A 13 -0.92 -13.32 -2.57
CA SER A 13 -1.52 -14.34 -3.42
C SER A 13 -3.03 -14.09 -3.62
N SER A 14 -3.57 -14.50 -4.76
CA SER A 14 -5.02 -14.43 -5.02
C SER A 14 -5.84 -15.23 -4.00
N HIS A 15 -5.27 -16.31 -3.45
CA HIS A 15 -5.92 -17.10 -2.40
C HIS A 15 -6.07 -16.29 -1.10
N GLN A 16 -5.00 -15.62 -0.66
CA GLN A 16 -5.06 -14.74 0.51
C GLN A 16 -6.04 -13.59 0.31
N LEU A 17 -6.06 -12.97 -0.87
CA LEU A 17 -7.01 -11.92 -1.19
C LEU A 17 -8.46 -12.43 -1.09
N LYS A 18 -8.74 -13.62 -1.63
CA LYS A 18 -10.06 -14.24 -1.55
C LYS A 18 -10.51 -14.46 -0.10
N LEU A 19 -9.63 -14.97 0.77
CA LEU A 19 -9.96 -15.16 2.19
C LEU A 19 -10.35 -13.85 2.87
N LEU A 20 -9.72 -12.73 2.52
CA LEU A 20 -10.08 -11.41 3.04
C LEU A 20 -11.43 -10.93 2.51
N THR A 21 -11.72 -11.14 1.22
CA THR A 21 -12.99 -10.74 0.60
C THR A 21 -14.16 -11.57 1.13
N ASP A 22 -14.01 -12.89 1.25
CA ASP A 22 -15.07 -13.81 1.72
C ASP A 22 -15.43 -13.57 3.21
N ALA A 23 -14.53 -12.98 4.00
CA ALA A 23 -14.75 -12.71 5.42
C ALA A 23 -15.58 -11.43 5.69
N VAL A 24 -15.84 -10.62 4.66
CA VAL A 24 -16.55 -9.34 4.78
C VAL A 24 -18.05 -9.55 4.57
N HIS A 25 -18.89 -8.67 5.15
CA HIS A 25 -20.35 -8.71 4.97
C HIS A 25 -20.73 -8.45 3.50
N ASP A 26 -21.81 -9.09 3.05
CA ASP A 26 -22.34 -8.94 1.69
C ASP A 26 -22.46 -7.47 1.26
N GLY A 27 -21.99 -7.15 0.06
CA GLY A 27 -22.02 -5.80 -0.50
C GLY A 27 -20.84 -4.91 -0.09
N PHE A 28 -19.90 -5.42 0.71
CA PHE A 28 -18.67 -4.71 1.10
C PHE A 28 -17.40 -5.36 0.53
N GLU A 29 -17.51 -6.18 -0.51
CA GLU A 29 -16.38 -6.83 -1.19
C GLU A 29 -15.40 -5.79 -1.75
N MET A 30 -15.91 -4.61 -2.12
CA MET A 30 -15.16 -3.45 -2.62
C MET A 30 -15.11 -2.33 -1.57
N ASN A 31 -14.52 -2.62 -0.40
CA ASN A 31 -14.49 -1.71 0.76
C ASN A 31 -13.50 -0.53 0.66
N ALA A 32 -12.86 -0.31 -0.49
CA ALA A 32 -11.94 0.80 -0.67
C ALA A 32 -12.70 2.14 -0.72
N ARG A 33 -12.35 3.06 0.18
CA ARG A 33 -12.90 4.41 0.15
C ARG A 33 -12.45 5.15 -1.12
N PRO A 34 -13.32 5.92 -1.81
CA PRO A 34 -12.93 6.72 -2.96
C PRO A 34 -11.83 7.75 -2.65
N LEU A 35 -11.06 8.13 -3.67
CA LEU A 35 -10.06 9.19 -3.57
C LEU A 35 -10.70 10.50 -3.07
N GLN A 36 -10.01 11.17 -2.15
CA GLN A 36 -10.44 12.42 -1.54
C GLN A 36 -9.54 13.56 -2.00
N LYS A 37 -10.08 14.78 -2.04
CA LYS A 37 -9.33 15.98 -2.44
C LYS A 37 -8.18 16.28 -1.47
N VAL A 38 -7.06 16.79 -2.00
CA VAL A 38 -5.87 17.12 -1.21
C VAL A 38 -6.08 18.37 -0.34
N ASN A 39 -6.91 19.33 -0.78
CA ASN A 39 -7.25 20.54 -0.02
C ASN A 39 -6.02 21.33 0.48
N GLY A 40 -4.99 21.48 -0.36
CA GLY A 40 -3.79 22.26 -0.04
C GLY A 40 -2.86 21.63 0.99
N ARG A 41 -3.04 20.34 1.33
CA ARG A 41 -2.11 19.60 2.19
C ARG A 41 -0.83 19.26 1.44
N ASP A 42 0.32 19.43 2.10
CA ASP A 42 1.61 19.03 1.57
C ASP A 42 1.76 17.50 1.53
N ILE A 43 2.40 17.02 0.47
CA ILE A 43 2.77 15.61 0.29
C ILE A 43 4.27 15.57 0.03
N SER A 44 5.02 15.04 0.99
CA SER A 44 6.46 14.89 0.87
C SER A 44 6.81 13.52 0.32
N PHE A 45 7.83 13.45 -0.54
CA PHE A 45 8.36 12.21 -1.08
C PHE A 45 9.81 12.03 -0.63
N PHE A 46 10.07 10.95 0.12
CA PHE A 46 11.41 10.57 0.51
C PHE A 46 11.99 9.61 -0.54
N CYS A 47 13.08 10.03 -1.18
CA CYS A 47 13.89 9.18 -2.04
C CYS A 47 15.26 9.02 -1.38
N PRO A 48 15.53 7.88 -0.73
CA PRO A 48 16.86 7.61 -0.23
C PRO A 48 17.84 7.43 -1.40
N ASP A 49 19.14 7.68 -1.15
CA ASP A 49 20.20 7.44 -2.12
C ASP A 49 20.34 5.95 -2.51
N ASP A 50 21.11 5.68 -3.58
CA ASP A 50 21.31 4.35 -4.19
C ASP A 50 21.71 3.24 -3.18
N HIS A 51 22.27 3.58 -2.02
CA HIS A 51 22.62 2.58 -1.01
C HIS A 51 21.41 1.95 -0.33
N HIS A 52 20.25 2.61 -0.33
CA HIS A 52 19.03 2.10 0.31
C HIS A 52 18.21 1.15 -0.58
N GLU A 53 18.31 1.30 -1.91
CA GLU A 53 17.71 0.35 -2.87
C GLU A 53 18.32 -1.06 -2.71
N ARG A 54 19.61 -1.16 -2.32
CA ARG A 54 20.28 -2.44 -2.05
C ARG A 54 19.68 -3.22 -0.88
N TYR A 55 19.18 -2.53 0.15
CA TYR A 55 18.50 -3.18 1.28
C TYR A 55 17.20 -3.85 0.83
N TYR A 56 16.46 -3.21 -0.06
CA TYR A 56 15.22 -3.78 -0.60
C TYR A 56 15.48 -4.94 -1.56
N ALA A 57 16.51 -4.85 -2.40
CA ALA A 57 16.90 -5.92 -3.31
C ALA A 57 17.33 -7.21 -2.59
N ALA A 58 17.98 -7.09 -1.42
CA ALA A 58 18.36 -8.25 -0.60
C ALA A 58 17.18 -8.91 0.11
N ALA A 59 16.10 -8.16 0.40
CA ALA A 59 14.90 -8.68 1.05
C ALA A 59 13.90 -9.33 0.08
N ASP A 60 14.16 -9.26 -1.23
CA ASP A 60 13.40 -9.94 -2.29
C ASP A 60 14.01 -11.31 -2.67
N GLN A 61 15.07 -11.77 -1.97
CA GLN A 61 15.69 -13.09 -2.15
C GLN A 61 15.04 -14.19 -1.29
#